data_AF-A0A352X840-F1
#
_entry.id   AF-A0A352X840-F1
#
_cell.length_a   1.000
_cell.length_b   1.000
_cell.length_c   1.000
_cell.angle_alpha   90.00
_cell.angle_beta   90.00
_cell.angle_gamma   90.00
#
_symmetry.space_group_name_H-M   'P 1'
#
loop_
_entity.id
_entity.type
_entity.pdbx_description
1 polymer ?
#
loop_
_entity_poly.entity_id
_entity_poly.type
_entity_poly.pdbx_seq_one_letter_code
_entity_poly.pdbx_strand_id
1 'polypeptide(L)'
;MNFQIANQGNSKVRDWQLKFKMDDAAINNSWNGNFQRQGSEYIVTPMDWGRVIEPRQNRDLGFCAKKLGSNYEPRQIAIAGY
;
A
#
# COMPACT_ATOMS: atom_id res chain seq x y z
N MET A 1 8.60 -6.37 -2.81
CA MET A 1 7.17 -6.69 -2.68
C MET A 1 6.38 -5.74 -3.56
N ASN A 2 5.34 -6.22 -4.26
CA ASN A 2 4.46 -5.41 -5.09
C ASN A 2 3.00 -5.58 -4.62
N PHE A 3 2.25 -4.49 -4.62
CA PHE A 3 0.81 -4.45 -4.43
C PHE A 3 0.15 -3.84 -5.66
N GLN A 4 -0.99 -4.42 -6.05
CA GLN A 4 -1.87 -3.86 -7.05
C GLN A 4 -3.19 -3.48 -6.40
N ILE A 5 -3.53 -2.20 -6.47
CA ILE A 5 -4.81 -1.67 -6.00
C ILE A 5 -5.73 -1.53 -7.20
N ALA A 6 -6.82 -2.29 -7.23
CA ALA A 6 -7.78 -2.27 -8.32
C ALA A 6 -9.12 -1.66 -7.88
N ASN A 7 -9.59 -0.66 -8.62
CA ASN A 7 -10.96 -0.18 -8.50
C ASN A 7 -11.87 -1.05 -9.38
N GLN A 8 -12.54 -2.02 -8.78
CA GLN A 8 -13.49 -2.90 -9.49
C GLN A 8 -14.88 -2.28 -9.63
N GLY A 9 -15.12 -1.12 -9.01
CA GLY A 9 -16.40 -0.43 -9.05
C GLY A 9 -16.66 0.32 -10.36
N ASN A 10 -17.78 1.05 -10.36
CA ASN A 10 -18.26 1.85 -11.49
C ASN A 10 -18.12 3.36 -11.24
N SER A 11 -17.53 3.76 -10.12
CA SER A 11 -17.26 5.16 -9.76
C SER A 11 -15.79 5.34 -9.43
N LYS A 12 -15.24 6.53 -9.69
CA LYS A 12 -13.86 6.86 -9.34
C LYS A 12 -13.64 6.78 -7.83
N VAL A 13 -12.47 6.29 -7.44
CA VAL A 13 -11.99 6.32 -6.05
C VAL A 13 -10.89 7.36 -5.94
N ARG A 14 -10.90 8.14 -4.86
CA ARG A 14 -9.92 9.17 -4.56
C ARG A 14 -9.29 8.95 -3.18
N ASP A 15 -8.08 9.49 -3.03
CA ASP A 15 -7.34 9.58 -1.77
C ASP A 15 -7.36 8.25 -0.99
N TRP A 16 -7.16 7.15 -1.73
CA TRP A 16 -7.17 5.82 -1.16
C TRP A 16 -6.02 5.63 -0.16
N GLN A 17 -6.19 4.67 0.75
CA GLN A 17 -5.22 4.34 1.77
C GLN A 17 -5.15 2.83 1.92
N LEU A 18 -3.95 2.28 1.81
CA LEU A 18 -3.66 0.88 2.09
C LEU A 18 -3.05 0.76 3.47
N LYS A 19 -3.51 -0.22 4.26
CA LYS A 19 -2.96 -0.55 5.58
C LYS A 19 -2.59 -2.02 5.63
N PHE A 20 -1.47 -2.33 6.27
CA PHE A 20 -1.07 -3.70 6.57
C PHE A 20 -0.11 -3.74 7.76
N LYS A 21 -0.03 -4.89 8.43
CA LYS A 21 0.96 -5.13 9.48
C LYS A 21 2.16 -5.88 8.95
N MET A 22 3.35 -5.53 9.45
CA MET A 22 4.60 -6.21 9.12
C MET A 22 5.59 -6.02 10.28
N ASP A 23 5.98 -7.13 10.91
CA ASP A 23 6.72 -7.11 12.18
C ASP A 23 8.21 -7.34 11.98
N ASP A 24 8.59 -8.39 11.23
CA ASP A 24 9.99 -8.80 11.07
C ASP A 24 10.61 -8.32 9.75
N ALA A 25 10.20 -7.13 9.30
CA ALA A 25 10.83 -6.47 8.16
C ALA A 25 10.77 -4.94 8.28
N ALA A 26 11.81 -4.30 7.78
CA ALA A 26 11.92 -2.85 7.70
C ALA A 26 12.02 -2.42 6.24
N ILE A 27 11.06 -1.61 5.78
CA ILE A 27 11.07 -1.00 4.44
C ILE A 27 12.26 -0.03 4.37
N ASN A 28 13.10 -0.19 3.34
CA ASN A 28 14.26 0.67 3.11
C ASN A 28 14.23 1.39 1.75
N ASN A 29 13.32 1.00 0.85
CA ASN A 29 13.04 1.70 -0.39
C ASN A 29 11.58 1.46 -0.80
N SER A 30 10.93 2.44 -1.42
CA SER A 30 9.56 2.33 -1.91
C SER A 30 9.35 3.15 -3.17
N TRP A 31 8.34 2.77 -3.96
CA TRP A 31 7.94 3.49 -5.16
C TRP A 31 6.43 3.59 -5.28
N ASN A 32 5.97 4.58 -6.03
CA ASN A 32 4.57 4.80 -6.41
C ASN A 32 3.57 4.95 -5.25
N GLY A 33 4.07 5.14 -4.03
CA GLY A 33 3.28 5.39 -2.82
C GLY A 33 4.18 5.84 -1.67
N ASN A 34 3.57 6.52 -0.70
CA ASN A 34 4.23 6.95 0.52
C ASN A 34 3.97 5.93 1.62
N PHE A 35 5.00 5.17 2.01
CA PHE A 35 4.90 4.16 3.05
C PHE A 35 5.34 4.74 4.39
N GLN A 36 4.43 4.77 5.36
CA GLN A 36 4.72 5.27 6.70
C GLN A 36 4.44 4.20 7.75
N ARG A 37 5.43 3.93 8.60
CA ARG A 37 5.29 2.97 9.71
C ARG A 37 4.72 3.67 10.94
N GLN A 38 3.65 3.11 11.50
CA GLN A 38 3.02 3.53 12.75
C GLN A 38 2.93 2.31 13.69
N GLY A 39 3.88 2.20 14.61
CA GLY A 39 4.00 1.00 15.46
C GLY A 39 4.31 -0.24 14.61
N SER A 40 3.44 -1.26 14.67
CA SER A 40 3.52 -2.49 13.87
C SER A 40 2.78 -2.42 12.53
N GLU A 41 2.10 -1.31 12.25
CA GLU A 41 1.31 -1.11 11.04
C GLU A 41 2.05 -0.19 10.05
N TYR A 42 1.85 -0.44 8.76
CA TYR A 42 2.21 0.47 7.68
C TYR A 42 0.94 1.07 7.09
N ILE A 43 0.96 2.38 6.95
CA ILE A 43 -0.05 3.15 6.23
C ILE A 43 0.59 3.64 4.94
N VAL A 44 -0.07 3.35 3.82
CA VAL A 44 0.38 3.72 2.48
C VAL A 44 -0.63 4.66 1.86
N THR A 45 -0.15 5.82 1.43
CA THR A 45 -0.95 6.80 0.69
C THR A 45 -0.41 6.98 -0.74
N PRO A 46 -1.29 7.30 -1.72
CA PRO A 46 -0.88 7.56 -3.09
C PRO A 46 0.07 8.76 -3.18
N MET A 47 0.88 8.75 -4.22
CA MET A 47 1.47 9.97 -4.77
C MET A 47 0.39 10.82 -5.43
N ASP A 48 0.60 12.13 -5.57
CA ASP A 48 -0.43 13.05 -6.10
C ASP A 48 -0.96 12.62 -7.48
N TRP A 49 -0.10 12.13 -8.37
CA TRP A 49 -0.48 11.61 -9.68
C TRP A 49 -1.30 10.31 -9.62
N GLY A 50 -1.21 9.57 -8.51
CA GLY A 50 -1.84 8.27 -8.29
C GLY A 50 -3.06 8.31 -7.36
N ARG A 51 -3.47 9.49 -6.91
CA ARG A 51 -4.58 9.68 -5.95
C ARG A 51 -5.94 9.21 -6.47
N VAL A 52 -6.16 9.30 -7.79
CA VAL A 52 -7.42 8.90 -8.42
C VAL A 52 -7.25 7.57 -9.14
N ILE A 53 -8.19 6.65 -8.90
CA ILE A 53 -8.34 5.40 -9.64
C ILE A 53 -9.70 5.39 -10.31
N GLU A 54 -9.71 5.54 -11.63
CA GLU A 54 -10.92 5.48 -12.44
C GLU A 54 -11.58 4.09 -12.37
N PRO A 55 -12.88 3.97 -12.69
CA PRO A 55 -13.57 2.69 -12.76
C PRO A 55 -12.78 1.67 -13.59
N ARG A 56 -12.67 0.44 -13.08
CA ARG A 56 -11.95 -0.68 -13.71
C ARG A 56 -10.46 -0.47 -13.93
N GLN A 57 -9.86 0.57 -13.34
CA GLN A 57 -8.41 0.79 -13.37
C GLN A 57 -7.71 0.31 -12.11
N ASN A 58 -6.37 0.28 -12.17
CA ASN A 58 -5.53 -0.12 -11.07
C ASN A 58 -4.31 0.81 -10.90
N ARG A 59 -3.65 0.68 -9.74
CA ARG A 59 -2.38 1.32 -9.40
C ARG A 59 -1.44 0.30 -8.80
N ASP A 60 -0.21 0.30 -9.29
CA ASP A 60 0.87 -0.54 -8.77
C ASP A 60 1.80 0.26 -7.88
N LEU A 61 2.12 -0.33 -6.74
CA LEU A 61 3.02 0.24 -5.75
C LEU A 61 3.84 -0.87 -5.11
N GLY A 62 4.99 -0.50 -4.56
CA GLY A 62 5.84 -1.53 -3.97
C GLY A 62 6.97 -0.97 -3.15
N PHE A 63 7.70 -1.91 -2.58
CA PHE A 63 8.80 -1.62 -1.68
C PHE A 63 9.83 -2.74 -1.66
N CYS A 64 11.05 -2.37 -1.31
CA CYS A 64 12.08 -3.29 -0.84
C CYS A 64 12.18 -3.16 0.68
N ALA A 65 12.45 -4.29 1.34
CA ALA A 65 12.63 -4.33 2.78
C ALA A 65 13.78 -5.25 3.16
N LYS A 66 14.43 -4.92 4.27
CA LYS A 66 15.37 -5.81 4.93
C LYS A 66 14.57 -6.77 5.83
N LYS A 67 14.74 -8.07 5.60
CA LYS A 67 14.21 -9.12 6.47
C LYS A 67 14.96 -9.10 7.80
N LEU A 68 14.22 -9.12 8.90
CA LEU A 68 14.75 -9.12 10.28
C LEU A 68 14.44 -10.43 11.03
N GLY A 69 13.52 -11.23 10.51
CA GLY A 69 13.04 -12.46 11.14
C GLY A 69 12.12 -13.25 10.21
N SER A 70 11.31 -14.15 10.75
CA SER A 70 10.46 -15.07 9.97
C SER A 70 9.10 -14.48 9.58
N ASN A 71 8.57 -13.53 10.35
CA ASN A 71 7.25 -12.92 10.13
C ASN A 71 7.37 -11.59 9.33
N TYR A 72 7.99 -11.67 8.16
CA TYR A 72 8.33 -10.50 7.33
C TYR A 72 7.26 -10.17 6.26
N GLU A 73 6.24 -11.01 6.12
CA GLU A 73 5.20 -10.84 5.11
C GLU A 73 4.10 -9.88 5.59
N PRO A 74 3.55 -9.04 4.70
CA PRO A 74 2.38 -8.22 5.01
C PRO A 74 1.17 -9.08 5.42
N ARG A 75 0.50 -8.69 6.51
CA ARG A 75 -0.72 -9.32 7.01
C ARG A 75 -1.77 -8.28 7.33
N GLN A 76 -3.02 -8.72 7.53
CA GLN A 76 -4.15 -7.83 7.84
C GLN A 76 -4.27 -6.67 6.83
N ILE A 77 -4.18 -7.01 5.55
CA ILE A 77 -4.21 -6.04 4.46
C ILE A 77 -5.63 -5.47 4.33
N ALA A 78 -5.77 -4.15 4.41
CA ALA A 78 -7.03 -3.44 4.28
C ALA A 78 -6.87 -2.22 3.38
N ILE A 79 -7.91 -1.89 2.62
CA ILE A 79 -7.96 -0.69 1.80
C ILE A 79 -9.18 0.15 2.14
N ALA A 80 -8.99 1.45 2.19
CA ALA A 80 -10.04 2.45 2.32
C ALA A 80 -9.90 3.48 1.20
N GLY A 81 -11.00 4.07 0.73
CA GLY A 81 -10.99 5.12 -0.28
C GLY A 81 -12.36 5.77 -0.37
N TYR A 82 -12.41 7.02 -0.85
CA TYR A 82 -13.61 7.84 -0.90
C TYR A 82 -13.96 8.27 -2.33
#